data_AF-A0A9E1I0W7-F1
#
_entry.id   AF-A0A9E1I0W7-F1
#
_cell.length_a   1.000
_cell.length_b   1.000
_cell.length_c   1.000
_cell.angle_alpha   90.00
_cell.angle_beta   90.00
_cell.angle_gamma   90.00
#
_symmetry.space_group_name_H-M   'P 1'
#
loop_
_entity.id
_entity.type
_entity.pdbx_description
1 polymer ?
#
loop_
_entity_poly.entity_id
_entity_poly.type
_entity_poly.pdbx_seq_one_letter_code
_entity_poly.pdbx_strand_id
1 'polypeptide(L)'
;MNLHKIVDLYVDLGYKHDRLIKQAAAYKTDEHEKPNITIHLSDKYISDKIAENPHLDADQCEYIWTGSFFYDALINFDGLLLHASAVMMDGKAYLFSAPSGTGKSTHTSLWLKHFGEKAQILNDDKPAIRVLDDEIRVYGTPWSGKTDLNINTSAKLQGICFLERDTTNHIEEIPKAEAIVKVLNQTLRPSEEKQMGLLLDTLDVVIGKTPIYRMGCTISEEAAVMAYVKMNGIK
;
A
#
# COMPACT_ATOMS: atom_id res chain seq x y z
N MET A 1 -19.45 -12.22 13.33
CA MET A 1 -18.52 -11.11 13.07
C MET A 1 -17.14 -11.72 12.92
N ASN A 2 -16.46 -11.43 11.82
CA ASN A 2 -15.09 -11.89 11.55
C ASN A 2 -14.21 -10.64 11.65
N LEU A 3 -13.76 -10.34 12.87
CA LEU A 3 -13.17 -9.05 13.21
C LEU A 3 -11.64 -9.08 13.01
N HIS A 4 -11.14 -8.03 12.37
CA HIS A 4 -9.72 -7.80 12.16
C HIS A 4 -9.34 -6.41 12.63
N LYS A 5 -8.14 -6.30 13.19
CA LYS A 5 -7.50 -5.01 13.44
C LYS A 5 -6.57 -4.71 12.27
N ILE A 6 -7.05 -3.85 11.36
CA ILE A 6 -6.35 -3.46 10.14
C ILE A 6 -6.17 -1.95 10.21
N VAL A 7 -4.94 -1.45 10.04
CA VAL A 7 -4.62 -0.02 10.06
C VAL A 7 -5.12 0.76 11.28
N ASP A 8 -5.11 0.12 12.46
CA ASP A 8 -5.67 0.64 13.72
C ASP A 8 -7.20 0.86 13.69
N LEU A 9 -7.91 0.20 12.77
CA LEU A 9 -9.37 0.15 12.69
C LEU A 9 -9.86 -1.28 12.90
N TYR A 10 -11.01 -1.41 13.52
CA TYR A 10 -11.74 -2.67 13.59
C TYR A 10 -12.55 -2.86 12.31
N VAL A 11 -12.25 -3.91 11.56
CA VAL A 11 -12.88 -4.23 10.28
C VAL A 11 -13.58 -5.57 10.41
N ASP A 12 -14.90 -5.59 10.25
CA ASP A 12 -15.66 -6.83 10.09
C ASP A 12 -15.59 -7.25 8.62
N LEU A 13 -14.76 -8.24 8.32
CA LEU A 13 -14.40 -8.63 6.97
C LEU A 13 -14.89 -10.06 6.66
N GLY A 14 -15.90 -10.16 5.81
CA GLY A 14 -16.39 -11.41 5.25
C GLY A 14 -15.56 -11.85 4.04
N TYR A 15 -14.94 -13.02 4.13
CA TYR A 15 -14.24 -13.70 3.03
C TYR A 15 -14.48 -15.21 3.11
N LYS A 16 -14.41 -15.88 1.97
CA LYS A 16 -14.66 -17.32 1.83
C LYS A 16 -13.51 -18.07 1.14
N HIS A 17 -12.60 -17.36 0.48
CA HIS A 17 -11.59 -17.96 -0.38
C HIS A 17 -10.17 -17.91 0.22
N ASP A 18 -9.33 -18.86 -0.21
CA ASP A 18 -8.04 -19.18 0.40
C ASP A 18 -7.09 -17.98 0.50
N ARG A 19 -7.08 -17.10 -0.50
CA ARG A 19 -6.14 -15.98 -0.56
C ARG A 19 -6.33 -15.02 0.61
N LEU A 20 -7.56 -14.52 0.81
CA LEU A 20 -7.84 -13.63 1.93
C LEU A 20 -7.83 -14.36 3.27
N ILE A 21 -8.23 -15.63 3.33
CA ILE A 21 -8.09 -16.45 4.54
C ILE A 21 -6.63 -16.43 5.01
N LYS A 22 -5.68 -16.64 4.10
CA LYS A 22 -4.25 -16.66 4.39
C LYS A 22 -3.71 -15.26 4.71
N GLN A 23 -4.00 -14.28 3.86
CA GLN A 23 -3.39 -12.94 3.96
C GLN A 23 -3.98 -12.10 5.10
N ALA A 24 -5.22 -12.35 5.52
CA ALA A 24 -5.85 -11.64 6.64
C ALA A 24 -5.60 -12.32 8.00
N ALA A 25 -5.00 -13.52 8.04
CA ALA A 25 -4.86 -14.31 9.26
C ALA A 25 -4.15 -13.54 10.40
N ALA A 26 -3.07 -12.82 10.08
CA ALA A 26 -2.29 -12.03 11.05
C ALA A 26 -3.01 -10.76 11.55
N TYR A 27 -4.15 -10.40 10.95
CA TYR A 27 -4.95 -9.23 11.33
C TYR A 27 -6.15 -9.59 12.20
N LYS A 28 -6.47 -10.87 12.33
CA LYS A 28 -7.63 -11.32 13.13
C LYS A 28 -7.43 -10.95 14.59
N THR A 29 -8.49 -10.48 15.25
CA THR A 29 -8.48 -10.16 16.67
C THR A 29 -9.67 -10.81 17.38
N ASP A 30 -9.46 -11.19 18.64
CA ASP A 30 -10.51 -11.74 19.53
C ASP A 30 -11.18 -10.62 20.35
N GLU A 31 -10.82 -9.36 20.11
CA GLU A 31 -11.45 -8.19 20.73
C GLU A 31 -12.95 -8.09 20.38
N HIS A 32 -13.73 -7.45 21.26
CA HIS A 32 -15.18 -7.33 21.14
C HIS A 32 -15.63 -5.89 20.86
N GLU A 33 -14.90 -5.23 19.99
CA GLU A 33 -15.16 -3.83 19.60
C GLU A 33 -16.19 -3.73 18.47
N LYS A 34 -16.86 -2.58 18.40
CA LYS A 34 -17.75 -2.27 17.28
C LYS A 34 -16.89 -2.02 16.02
N PRO A 35 -17.21 -2.63 14.86
CA PRO A 35 -16.45 -2.40 13.65
C PRO A 35 -16.57 -0.93 13.18
N ASN A 36 -15.43 -0.34 12.82
CA ASN A 36 -15.36 0.93 12.10
C ASN A 36 -15.78 0.74 10.63
N ILE A 37 -15.40 -0.39 10.02
CA ILE A 37 -15.67 -0.74 8.63
C ILE A 37 -16.28 -2.14 8.58
N THR A 38 -17.29 -2.36 7.75
CA THR A 38 -17.94 -3.66 7.56
C THR A 38 -18.01 -3.99 6.08
N ILE A 39 -17.45 -5.12 5.67
CA ILE A 39 -17.32 -5.52 4.26
C ILE A 39 -17.79 -6.97 4.14
N HIS A 40 -18.95 -7.17 3.50
CA HIS A 40 -19.48 -8.49 3.17
C HIS A 40 -19.99 -8.45 1.74
N LEU A 41 -19.34 -9.19 0.85
CA LEU A 41 -19.77 -9.32 -0.53
C LEU A 41 -20.77 -10.48 -0.66
N SER A 42 -21.92 -10.21 -1.28
CA SER A 42 -22.89 -11.28 -1.56
C SER A 42 -22.41 -12.17 -2.71
N ASP A 43 -22.84 -13.43 -2.72
CA ASP A 43 -22.52 -14.35 -3.82
C ASP A 43 -23.03 -13.84 -5.17
N LYS A 44 -24.16 -13.10 -5.16
CA LYS A 44 -24.65 -12.39 -6.34
C LYS A 44 -23.67 -11.31 -6.80
N TYR A 45 -23.15 -10.49 -5.89
CA TYR A 45 -22.18 -9.45 -6.24
C TYR A 45 -20.92 -10.05 -6.87
N ILE A 46 -20.38 -11.13 -6.29
CA ILE A 46 -19.22 -11.83 -6.86
C ILE A 46 -19.55 -12.39 -8.25
N SER A 47 -20.71 -13.02 -8.42
CA SER A 47 -21.14 -13.57 -9.70
C SER A 47 -21.29 -12.49 -10.79
N ASP A 48 -21.87 -11.34 -10.44
CA ASP A 48 -22.00 -10.19 -11.35
C ASP A 48 -20.60 -9.67 -11.75
N LYS A 49 -19.65 -9.61 -10.81
CA LYS A 49 -18.27 -9.19 -11.08
C LYS A 49 -17.47 -10.16 -11.94
N ILE A 50 -17.70 -11.45 -11.82
CA ILE A 50 -17.14 -12.47 -12.73
C ILE A 50 -17.72 -12.29 -14.14
N ALA A 51 -19.03 -12.03 -14.27
CA ALA A 51 -19.66 -11.79 -15.57
C ALA A 51 -19.12 -10.52 -16.25
N GLU A 52 -18.86 -9.46 -15.48
CA GLU A 52 -18.20 -8.23 -15.96
C GLU A 52 -16.72 -8.45 -16.30
N ASN A 53 -16.06 -9.43 -15.66
CA ASN A 53 -14.63 -9.69 -15.80
C ASN A 53 -14.35 -11.20 -15.99
N PRO A 54 -14.65 -11.80 -17.16
CA PRO A 54 -14.61 -13.25 -17.35
C PRO A 54 -13.23 -13.92 -17.20
N HIS A 55 -12.18 -13.11 -17.06
CA HIS A 55 -10.80 -13.57 -16.81
C HIS A 55 -10.48 -13.72 -15.32
N LEU A 56 -11.40 -13.31 -14.43
CA LEU A 56 -11.26 -13.42 -12.99
C LEU A 56 -12.10 -14.56 -12.43
N ASP A 57 -11.57 -15.26 -11.43
CA ASP A 57 -12.32 -16.21 -10.63
C ASP A 57 -12.90 -15.57 -9.36
N ALA A 58 -13.66 -16.36 -8.59
CA ALA A 58 -14.32 -15.87 -7.38
C ALA A 58 -13.35 -15.41 -6.29
N ASP A 59 -12.20 -16.09 -6.13
CA ASP A 59 -11.15 -15.71 -5.17
C ASP A 59 -10.53 -14.35 -5.54
N GLN A 60 -10.23 -14.15 -6.82
CA GLN A 60 -9.72 -12.90 -7.35
C GLN A 60 -10.74 -11.77 -7.23
N CYS A 61 -12.01 -12.01 -7.54
CA CYS A 61 -13.07 -11.02 -7.37
C CYS A 61 -13.27 -10.65 -5.90
N GLU A 62 -13.32 -11.63 -4.99
CA GLU A 62 -13.43 -11.38 -3.55
C GLU A 62 -12.25 -10.53 -3.06
N TYR A 63 -11.02 -10.90 -3.42
CA TYR A 63 -9.81 -10.15 -3.08
C TYR A 63 -9.84 -8.71 -3.59
N ILE A 64 -10.16 -8.50 -4.88
CA ILE A 64 -10.13 -7.17 -5.50
C ILE A 64 -11.18 -6.27 -4.87
N TRP A 65 -12.42 -6.74 -4.77
CA TRP A 65 -13.53 -5.88 -4.39
C TRP A 65 -13.59 -5.63 -2.88
N THR A 66 -13.24 -6.60 -2.03
CA THR A 66 -13.08 -6.32 -0.59
C THR A 66 -12.03 -5.25 -0.35
N GLY A 67 -10.90 -5.29 -1.09
CA GLY A 67 -9.87 -4.26 -1.03
C GLY A 67 -10.39 -2.91 -1.51
N SER A 68 -11.09 -2.88 -2.64
CA SER A 68 -11.71 -1.66 -3.15
C SER A 68 -12.63 -1.00 -2.11
N PHE A 69 -13.53 -1.77 -1.49
CA PHE A 69 -14.43 -1.26 -0.45
C PHE A 69 -13.68 -0.79 0.79
N PHE A 70 -12.63 -1.51 1.19
CA PHE A 70 -11.80 -1.09 2.31
C PHE A 70 -11.10 0.25 2.07
N TYR A 71 -10.43 0.43 0.92
CA TYR A 71 -9.71 1.66 0.64
C TYR A 71 -10.63 2.84 0.36
N ASP A 72 -11.82 2.60 -0.21
CA ASP A 72 -12.86 3.63 -0.32
C ASP A 72 -13.34 4.09 1.06
N ALA A 73 -13.62 3.16 1.97
CA ALA A 73 -14.00 3.47 3.34
C ALA A 73 -12.87 4.18 4.11
N LEU A 74 -11.61 3.76 3.90
CA LEU A 74 -10.43 4.28 4.58
C LEU A 74 -10.22 5.79 4.39
N ILE A 75 -10.71 6.36 3.29
CA ILE A 75 -10.67 7.81 3.03
C ILE A 75 -11.36 8.61 4.15
N ASN A 76 -12.40 8.05 4.78
CA ASN A 76 -13.10 8.69 5.90
C ASN A 76 -12.31 8.64 7.22
N PHE A 77 -11.14 8.00 7.22
CA PHE A 77 -10.26 7.82 8.37
C PHE A 77 -8.85 8.35 8.07
N ASP A 78 -8.77 9.40 7.26
CA ASP A 78 -7.55 10.11 6.84
C ASP A 78 -6.49 9.17 6.26
N GLY A 79 -6.96 8.18 5.49
CA GLY A 79 -6.09 7.17 4.91
C GLY A 79 -6.37 6.91 3.44
N LEU A 80 -5.35 6.38 2.77
CA LEU A 80 -5.40 6.10 1.34
C LEU A 80 -4.57 4.87 0.98
N LEU A 81 -4.91 4.31 -0.19
CA LEU A 81 -4.10 3.31 -0.88
C LEU A 81 -2.98 3.98 -1.66
N LEU A 82 -1.75 3.47 -1.53
CA LEU A 82 -0.74 3.62 -2.59
C LEU A 82 -0.38 2.26 -3.15
N HIS A 83 -0.53 2.06 -4.46
CA HIS A 83 -0.04 0.86 -5.14
C HIS A 83 1.49 0.88 -5.18
N ALA A 84 2.10 0.18 -4.22
CA ALA A 84 3.53 0.24 -3.93
C ALA A 84 3.99 -1.03 -3.20
N SER A 85 5.29 -1.32 -3.28
CA SER A 85 5.94 -2.23 -2.35
C SER A 85 6.56 -1.39 -1.22
N ALA A 86 6.24 -1.71 0.02
CA ALA A 86 6.66 -1.03 1.23
C ALA A 86 7.76 -1.82 1.95
N VAL A 87 8.91 -1.20 2.17
CA VAL A 87 10.00 -1.74 2.99
C VAL A 87 10.04 -0.98 4.30
N MET A 88 10.11 -1.71 5.41
CA MET A 88 10.39 -1.18 6.73
C MET A 88 11.86 -1.43 7.07
N MET A 89 12.58 -0.38 7.48
CA MET A 89 13.97 -0.45 7.94
C MET A 89 14.22 0.69 8.93
N ASP A 90 14.92 0.40 10.03
CA ASP A 90 15.26 1.38 11.08
C ASP A 90 14.04 2.17 11.63
N GLY A 91 12.89 1.48 11.79
CA GLY A 91 11.64 2.06 12.30
C GLY A 91 10.89 2.98 11.32
N LYS A 92 11.33 3.01 10.05
CA LYS A 92 10.79 3.86 8.98
C LYS A 92 10.29 3.02 7.82
N ALA A 93 9.31 3.55 7.09
CA ALA A 93 8.77 2.94 5.88
C ALA A 93 9.21 3.71 4.62
N TYR A 94 9.65 2.94 3.62
CA TYR A 94 10.03 3.40 2.28
C TYR A 94 9.08 2.77 1.27
N LEU A 95 8.37 3.60 0.51
CA LEU A 95 7.41 3.14 -0.48
C LEU A 95 8.01 3.21 -1.89
N PHE A 96 7.96 2.10 -2.61
CA PHE A 96 8.38 2.01 -4.01
C PHE A 96 7.18 1.80 -4.90
N SER A 97 6.82 2.81 -5.68
CA SER A 97 5.68 2.79 -6.58
C SER A 97 6.13 2.82 -8.04
N ALA A 98 5.38 2.15 -8.90
CA ALA A 98 5.62 2.11 -10.34
C ALA A 98 4.40 1.48 -11.02
N PRO A 99 4.21 1.73 -12.34
CA PRO A 99 3.27 0.96 -13.15
C PRO A 99 3.42 -0.54 -12.92
N SER A 100 2.31 -1.28 -13.03
CA SER A 100 2.33 -2.73 -12.87
C SER A 100 3.33 -3.37 -13.84
N GLY A 101 4.13 -4.33 -13.35
CA GLY A 101 5.15 -5.00 -14.14
C GLY A 101 6.48 -4.24 -14.31
N THR A 102 6.68 -3.06 -13.72
CA THR A 102 7.95 -2.31 -13.82
C THR A 102 9.07 -2.90 -12.96
N GLY A 103 8.76 -3.49 -11.79
CA GLY A 103 9.74 -4.15 -10.93
C GLY A 103 9.76 -3.73 -9.45
N LYS A 104 8.64 -3.28 -8.87
CA LYS A 104 8.56 -2.89 -7.44
C LYS A 104 9.08 -3.98 -6.49
N SER A 105 8.51 -5.18 -6.57
CA SER A 105 8.92 -6.34 -5.77
C SER A 105 10.35 -6.80 -6.10
N THR A 106 10.81 -6.58 -7.34
CA THR A 106 12.21 -6.84 -7.72
C THR A 106 13.13 -5.90 -6.94
N HIS A 107 12.83 -4.59 -6.91
CA HIS A 107 13.61 -3.60 -6.18
C HIS A 107 13.62 -3.88 -4.67
N THR A 108 12.47 -4.18 -4.07
CA THR A 108 12.41 -4.47 -2.62
C THR A 108 13.09 -5.79 -2.25
N SER A 109 13.17 -6.77 -3.17
CA SER A 109 13.98 -7.97 -2.92
C SER A 109 15.49 -7.67 -2.85
N LEU A 110 15.97 -6.64 -3.56
CA LEU A 110 17.35 -6.16 -3.46
C LEU A 110 17.62 -5.54 -2.08
N TRP A 111 16.63 -4.88 -1.47
CA TRP A 111 16.74 -4.39 -0.10
C TRP A 111 16.93 -5.54 0.90
N LEU A 112 16.12 -6.60 0.79
CA LEU A 112 16.26 -7.78 1.65
C LEU A 112 17.62 -8.46 1.45
N LYS A 113 18.07 -8.57 0.19
CA LYS A 113 19.35 -9.19 -0.15
C LYS A 113 20.53 -8.41 0.45
N HIS A 114 20.52 -7.08 0.34
CA HIS A 114 21.63 -6.24 0.75
C HIS A 114 21.63 -5.94 2.27
N PHE A 115 20.48 -5.57 2.82
CA PHE A 115 20.36 -5.12 4.22
C PHE A 115 20.00 -6.25 5.19
N GLY A 116 19.65 -7.43 4.68
CA GLY A 116 19.34 -8.60 5.49
C GLY A 116 18.20 -8.33 6.49
N GLU A 117 18.40 -8.76 7.73
CA GLU A 117 17.40 -8.67 8.80
C GLU A 117 16.94 -7.24 9.15
N LYS A 118 17.70 -6.22 8.74
CA LYS A 118 17.32 -4.81 8.95
C LYS A 118 16.16 -4.37 8.08
N ALA A 119 15.99 -4.99 6.90
CA ALA A 119 14.92 -4.66 5.97
C ALA A 119 13.83 -5.73 6.00
N GLN A 120 12.58 -5.31 6.05
CA GLN A 120 11.41 -6.19 6.07
C GLN A 120 10.34 -5.67 5.12
N ILE A 121 9.66 -6.55 4.40
CA ILE A 121 8.53 -6.14 3.56
C ILE A 121 7.31 -5.94 4.45
N LEU A 122 6.83 -4.70 4.50
CA LEU A 122 5.63 -4.33 5.25
C LEU A 122 4.35 -4.69 4.47
N ASN A 123 4.36 -4.44 3.16
CA ASN A 123 3.31 -4.82 2.21
C ASN A 123 3.87 -4.77 0.79
N ASP A 124 3.60 -5.76 -0.07
CA ASP A 124 4.17 -5.83 -1.42
C ASP A 124 3.25 -5.30 -2.55
N ASP A 125 2.03 -4.85 -2.26
CA ASP A 125 1.09 -4.40 -3.31
C ASP A 125 0.28 -3.17 -2.90
N LYS A 126 -0.43 -3.24 -1.77
CA LYS A 126 -1.39 -2.21 -1.34
C LYS A 126 -1.15 -1.78 0.11
N PRO A 127 0.03 -1.22 0.45
CA PRO A 127 0.19 -0.55 1.73
C PRO A 127 -0.86 0.55 1.88
N ALA A 128 -1.37 0.70 3.11
CA ALA A 128 -2.20 1.83 3.47
C ALA A 128 -1.31 2.94 4.06
N ILE A 129 -1.59 4.18 3.69
CA ILE A 129 -1.03 5.37 4.34
C ILE A 129 -2.15 5.96 5.19
N ARG A 130 -1.86 6.32 6.44
CA ARG A 130 -2.78 7.11 7.29
C ARG A 130 -2.07 8.33 7.86
N VAL A 131 -2.82 9.40 8.01
CA VAL A 131 -2.42 10.61 8.73
C VAL A 131 -3.07 10.56 10.11
N LEU A 132 -2.28 10.46 11.17
CA LEU A 132 -2.74 10.40 12.56
C LEU A 132 -2.01 11.48 13.36
N ASP A 133 -2.75 12.44 13.93
CA ASP A 133 -2.18 13.51 14.76
C ASP A 133 -0.91 14.16 14.15
N ASP A 134 -1.00 14.55 12.88
CA ASP A 134 0.09 15.10 12.06
C ASP A 134 1.24 14.14 11.68
N GLU A 135 1.25 12.89 12.16
CA GLU A 135 2.19 11.85 11.76
C GLU A 135 1.64 11.00 10.60
N ILE A 136 2.49 10.78 9.59
CA ILE A 136 2.15 9.92 8.44
C ILE A 136 2.74 8.54 8.69
N ARG A 137 1.87 7.53 8.72
CA ARG A 137 2.23 6.13 8.95
C ARG A 137 1.86 5.27 7.76
N VAL A 138 2.72 4.30 7.47
CA VAL A 138 2.47 3.24 6.48
C VAL A 138 2.14 1.97 7.23
N TYR A 139 1.14 1.24 6.75
CA TYR A 139 0.67 0.01 7.35
C TYR A 139 0.74 -1.15 6.37
N GLY A 140 1.00 -2.34 6.91
CA GLY A 140 0.64 -3.58 6.24
C GLY A 140 -0.88 -3.72 6.14
N THR A 141 -1.31 -4.43 5.11
CA THR A 141 -2.73 -4.75 4.90
C THR A 141 -2.83 -6.18 4.39
N PRO A 142 -4.00 -6.83 4.54
CA PRO A 142 -4.24 -8.14 3.92
C PRO A 142 -4.15 -8.14 2.39
N TRP A 143 -4.21 -6.98 1.74
CA TRP A 143 -4.18 -6.88 0.28
C TRP A 143 -2.76 -6.75 -0.25
N SER A 144 -1.97 -7.84 -0.19
CA SER A 144 -0.54 -7.84 -0.56
C SER A 144 -0.21 -8.41 -1.94
N GLY A 145 -1.20 -8.46 -2.82
CA GLY A 145 -1.02 -8.92 -4.19
C GLY A 145 -0.87 -10.43 -4.25
N LYS A 146 -0.05 -10.92 -5.19
CA LYS A 146 0.16 -12.36 -5.42
C LYS A 146 1.04 -13.02 -4.37
N THR A 147 1.69 -12.23 -3.52
CA THR A 147 2.57 -12.70 -2.44
C THR A 147 1.86 -12.54 -1.11
N ASP A 148 2.24 -13.34 -0.12
CA ASP A 148 1.76 -13.21 1.26
C ASP A 148 2.68 -12.31 2.09
N LEU A 149 3.42 -11.43 1.42
CA LEU A 149 4.37 -10.51 2.04
C LEU A 149 3.62 -9.29 2.58
N ASN A 150 3.06 -9.46 3.77
CA ASN A 150 2.51 -8.39 4.58
C ASN A 150 2.68 -8.69 6.07
N ILE A 151 2.74 -7.63 6.87
CA ILE A 151 2.87 -7.74 8.33
C ILE A 151 1.91 -6.75 8.98
N ASN A 152 1.13 -7.20 9.96
CA ASN A 152 0.22 -6.35 10.72
C ASN A 152 0.97 -5.43 11.69
N THR A 153 1.62 -4.41 11.15
CA THR A 153 2.34 -3.37 11.89
C THR A 153 2.34 -2.07 11.08
N SER A 154 2.96 -1.03 11.62
CA SER A 154 3.19 0.23 10.93
C SER A 154 4.52 0.87 11.25
N ALA A 155 4.98 1.71 10.33
CA ALA A 155 6.16 2.54 10.51
C ALA A 155 5.91 3.94 9.95
N LYS A 156 6.67 4.92 10.45
CA LYS A 156 6.60 6.30 9.98
C LYS A 156 7.03 6.37 8.51
N LEU A 157 6.27 7.06 7.67
CA LEU A 157 6.63 7.26 6.28
C LEU A 157 7.88 8.13 6.18
N GLN A 158 8.93 7.60 5.55
CA GLN A 158 10.19 8.33 5.33
C GLN A 158 10.29 8.90 3.91
N GLY A 159 9.73 8.22 2.92
CA GLY A 159 9.77 8.69 1.53
C GLY A 159 9.00 7.79 0.59
N ILE A 160 8.59 8.36 -0.54
CA ILE A 160 7.96 7.63 -1.66
C ILE A 160 8.89 7.75 -2.87
N CYS A 161 9.20 6.65 -3.51
CA CYS A 161 10.06 6.61 -4.69
C CYS A 161 9.31 5.99 -5.87
N PHE A 162 9.21 6.74 -6.96
CA PHE A 162 8.66 6.27 -8.23
C PHE A 162 9.77 5.66 -9.08
N LEU A 163 9.72 4.34 -9.27
CA LEU A 163 10.74 3.59 -10.01
C LEU A 163 10.50 3.65 -11.51
N GLU A 164 11.58 3.83 -12.25
CA GLU A 164 11.65 3.82 -13.70
C GLU A 164 12.79 2.90 -14.13
N ARG A 165 12.64 2.24 -15.30
CA ARG A 165 13.71 1.39 -15.84
C ARG A 165 14.77 2.26 -16.45
N ASP A 166 16.02 2.04 -16.05
CA ASP A 166 17.16 2.68 -16.68
C ASP A 166 18.35 1.71 -16.73
N THR A 167 19.32 2.05 -17.57
CA THR A 167 20.64 1.41 -17.66
C THR A 167 21.62 1.92 -16.60
N THR A 168 21.30 3.03 -15.92
CA THR A 168 22.12 3.63 -14.87
C THR A 168 21.29 4.00 -13.64
N ASN A 169 21.87 3.84 -12.44
CA ASN A 169 21.21 4.21 -11.20
C ASN A 169 21.29 5.74 -10.99
N HIS A 170 20.15 6.39 -10.83
CA HIS A 170 20.05 7.78 -10.43
C HIS A 170 18.76 8.02 -9.65
N ILE A 171 18.79 8.97 -8.71
CA ILE A 171 17.63 9.31 -7.88
C ILE A 171 17.61 10.81 -7.60
N GLU A 172 16.44 11.40 -7.77
CA GLU A 172 16.20 12.83 -7.56
C GLU A 172 14.85 13.05 -6.89
N GLU A 173 14.77 14.09 -6.06
CA GLU A 173 13.51 14.53 -5.47
C GLU A 173 12.71 15.29 -6.53
N ILE A 174 11.43 14.98 -6.67
CA ILE A 174 10.57 15.61 -7.68
C ILE A 174 9.76 16.76 -7.08
N PRO A 175 9.41 17.79 -7.88
CA PRO A 175 8.54 18.87 -7.43
C PRO A 175 7.16 18.35 -6.99
N LYS A 176 6.56 19.01 -5.98
CA LYS A 176 5.23 18.64 -5.45
C LYS A 176 4.14 18.55 -6.53
N ALA A 177 4.20 19.43 -7.54
CA ALA A 177 3.26 19.42 -8.66
C ALA A 177 3.37 18.16 -9.55
N GLU A 178 4.57 17.59 -9.69
CA GLU A 178 4.75 16.30 -10.35
C GLU A 178 4.30 15.15 -9.43
N ALA A 179 4.64 15.25 -8.14
CA ALA A 179 4.35 14.22 -7.16
C ALA A 179 2.85 13.95 -7.00
N ILE A 180 2.01 14.99 -6.93
CA ILE A 180 0.56 14.83 -6.80
C ILE A 180 -0.04 14.01 -7.95
N VAL A 181 0.41 14.24 -9.18
CA VAL A 181 -0.06 13.50 -10.36
C VAL A 181 0.35 12.03 -10.28
N LYS A 182 1.61 11.76 -9.91
CA LYS A 182 2.12 10.38 -9.79
C LYS A 182 1.41 9.61 -8.67
N VAL A 183 1.21 10.22 -7.50
CA VAL A 183 0.51 9.59 -6.36
C VAL A 183 -0.98 9.34 -6.69
N LEU A 184 -1.67 10.32 -7.28
CA LEU A 184 -3.08 10.17 -7.70
C LEU A 184 -3.29 9.08 -8.77
N ASN A 185 -2.27 8.79 -9.57
CA ASN A 185 -2.32 7.70 -10.57
C ASN A 185 -2.05 6.31 -9.95
N GLN A 186 -1.60 6.26 -8.69
CA GLN A 186 -1.33 5.01 -7.97
C GLN A 186 -2.25 4.84 -6.74
N THR A 187 -3.29 5.66 -6.64
CA THR A 187 -4.32 5.60 -5.59
C THR A 187 -5.66 5.17 -6.17
N LEU A 188 -6.52 4.56 -5.35
CA LEU A 188 -7.92 4.32 -5.71
C LEU A 188 -8.66 5.66 -5.74
N ARG A 189 -9.28 6.00 -6.88
CA ARG A 189 -10.08 7.23 -7.00
C ARG A 189 -11.52 6.93 -6.62
N PRO A 190 -12.07 7.58 -5.57
CA PRO A 190 -13.48 7.45 -5.25
C PRO A 190 -14.33 8.08 -6.36
N SER A 191 -15.52 7.54 -6.58
CA SER A 191 -16.48 8.11 -7.54
C SER A 191 -17.25 9.30 -6.97
N GLU A 192 -17.33 9.43 -5.64
CA GLU A 192 -18.06 10.50 -4.97
C GLU A 192 -17.18 11.75 -4.80
N GLU A 193 -17.73 12.92 -5.15
CA GLU A 193 -17.04 14.21 -5.04
C GLU A 193 -16.59 14.52 -3.61
N LYS A 194 -17.43 14.22 -2.61
CA LYS A 194 -17.10 14.42 -1.20
C LYS A 194 -15.88 13.59 -0.79
N GLN A 195 -15.84 12.32 -1.15
CA GLN A 195 -14.70 11.46 -0.85
C GLN A 195 -13.45 11.89 -1.64
N MET A 196 -13.60 12.37 -2.86
CA MET A 196 -12.48 12.94 -3.61
C MET A 196 -11.87 14.14 -2.88
N GLY A 197 -12.69 15.01 -2.29
CA GLY A 197 -12.21 16.11 -1.43
C GLY A 197 -11.36 15.61 -0.27
N LEU A 198 -11.86 14.64 0.51
CA LEU A 198 -11.15 14.04 1.64
C LEU A 198 -9.82 13.36 1.22
N LEU A 199 -9.83 12.68 0.06
CA LEU A 199 -8.62 12.09 -0.50
C LEU A 199 -7.58 13.17 -0.84
N LEU A 200 -8.00 14.27 -1.47
CA LEU A 200 -7.11 15.39 -1.83
C LEU A 200 -6.54 16.08 -0.58
N ASP A 201 -7.35 16.27 0.47
CA ASP A 201 -6.88 16.82 1.75
C ASP A 201 -5.81 15.91 2.39
N THR A 202 -6.04 14.60 2.38
CA THR A 202 -5.06 13.61 2.89
C THR A 202 -3.76 13.65 2.05
N LEU A 203 -3.89 13.74 0.72
CA LEU A 203 -2.75 13.82 -0.19
C LEU A 203 -1.92 15.09 0.00
N ASP A 204 -2.57 16.23 0.25
CA ASP A 204 -1.88 17.49 0.51
C ASP A 204 -0.97 17.36 1.74
N VAL A 205 -1.44 16.72 2.81
CA VAL A 205 -0.61 16.44 3.99
C VAL A 205 0.54 15.50 3.65
N VAL A 206 0.26 14.39 2.95
CA VAL A 206 1.29 13.39 2.61
C VAL A 206 2.40 13.99 1.75
N ILE A 207 2.05 14.68 0.66
CA ILE A 207 2.99 15.31 -0.27
C ILE A 207 3.63 16.56 0.35
N GLY A 208 2.92 17.23 1.25
CA GLY A 208 3.39 18.39 1.98
C GLY A 208 4.58 18.08 2.88
N LYS A 209 4.55 16.92 3.55
CA LYS A 209 5.49 16.51 4.61
C LYS A 209 6.45 15.37 4.24
N THR A 210 6.22 14.69 3.12
CA THR A 210 7.04 13.54 2.68
C THR A 210 7.86 13.89 1.44
N PRO A 211 9.18 13.65 1.43
CA PRO A 211 9.95 13.77 0.20
C PRO A 211 9.58 12.66 -0.78
N ILE A 212 9.37 13.04 -2.04
CA ILE A 212 8.97 12.13 -3.10
C ILE A 212 10.04 12.16 -4.19
N TYR A 213 10.44 10.97 -4.63
CA TYR A 213 11.56 10.78 -5.53
C TYR A 213 11.13 10.12 -6.84
N ARG A 214 11.91 10.37 -7.89
CA ARG A 214 11.95 9.55 -9.09
C ARG A 214 13.31 8.88 -9.15
N MET A 215 13.33 7.60 -9.50
CA MET A 215 14.55 6.81 -9.57
C MET A 215 14.57 5.94 -10.82
N GLY A 216 15.51 6.20 -11.72
CA GLY A 216 15.91 5.24 -12.74
C GLY A 216 16.88 4.23 -12.13
N CYS A 217 16.61 2.94 -12.27
CA CYS A 217 17.45 1.91 -11.66
C CYS A 217 17.68 0.67 -12.51
N THR A 218 18.84 0.08 -12.32
CA THR A 218 19.20 -1.28 -12.74
C THR A 218 18.76 -2.29 -11.68
N ILE A 219 18.89 -3.59 -11.99
CA ILE A 219 18.63 -4.68 -11.03
C ILE A 219 19.93 -5.00 -10.28
N SER A 220 20.39 -4.07 -9.45
CA SER A 220 21.65 -4.20 -8.70
C SER A 220 21.48 -3.77 -7.24
N GLU A 221 22.27 -4.34 -6.32
CA GLU A 221 22.18 -3.98 -4.89
C GLU A 221 22.54 -2.51 -4.64
N GLU A 222 23.39 -1.93 -5.49
CA GLU A 222 23.74 -0.51 -5.46
C GLU A 222 22.51 0.38 -5.66
N ALA A 223 21.49 -0.09 -6.39
CA ALA A 223 20.22 0.63 -6.51
C ALA A 223 19.49 0.72 -5.16
N ALA A 224 19.44 -0.38 -4.40
CA ALA A 224 18.82 -0.40 -3.07
C ALA A 224 19.58 0.51 -2.08
N VAL A 225 20.92 0.47 -2.13
CA VAL A 225 21.78 1.35 -1.32
C VAL A 225 21.54 2.82 -1.65
N MET A 226 21.51 3.16 -2.94
CA MET A 226 21.27 4.53 -3.40
C MET A 226 19.90 5.04 -2.93
N ALA A 227 18.85 4.22 -3.06
CA ALA A 227 17.52 4.57 -2.58
C ALA A 227 17.53 4.84 -1.07
N TYR A 228 18.10 3.94 -0.27
CA TYR A 228 18.17 4.11 1.19
C TYR A 228 18.94 5.37 1.59
N VAL A 229 20.15 5.56 1.07
CA VAL A 229 21.00 6.73 1.39
C VAL A 229 20.28 8.03 1.06
N LYS A 230 19.72 8.13 -0.16
CA LYS A 230 19.03 9.34 -0.60
C LYS A 230 17.76 9.62 0.19
N MET A 231 16.93 8.60 0.42
CA MET A 231 15.62 8.75 1.08
C MET A 231 15.74 8.91 2.59
N ASN A 232 16.75 8.30 3.23
CA ASN A 232 16.96 8.44 4.67
C ASN A 232 17.62 9.78 5.05
N GLY A 233 18.10 10.55 4.06
CA GLY A 233 18.75 11.85 4.30
C GLY A 233 20.12 11.73 4.96
N ILE A 234 20.76 10.56 4.88
CA ILE A 234 22.15 10.38 5.30
C ILE A 234 23.01 11.13 4.27
N LYS A 235 23.62 12.24 4.69
CA LYS A 235 24.64 12.97 3.93
C LYS A 235 25.98 12.25 4.03
#